data_AF-Q1R274-F1
#
_entry.id   AF-Q1R274-F1
#
_cell.length_a   1.000
_cell.length_b   1.000
_cell.length_c   1.000
_cell.angle_alpha   90.00
_cell.angle_beta   90.00
_cell.angle_gamma   90.00
#
_symmetry.space_group_name_H-M   'P 1'
#
loop_
_entity.id
_entity.type
_entity.pdbx_description
1 polymer ?
#
loop_
_entity_poly.entity_id
_entity_poly.type
_entity_poly.pdbx_seq_one_letter_code
_entity_poly.pdbx_strand_id
1 'polypeptide(L)'
;MLTEKQFFELIKALQSSNFSTTEILGLSFAIIIVALIVNFIVSFITEKAKISATNANYEILRKQLALNTTTIKDIEKKITSELWISQQIWQKKYDMYEYIYTQLLSIKKWADNEFEIIEIHMMPTYVANSYQGYFNQEQEKQFWDEVQQAHEDRDKALNDEDLKLKNKELQQKLSLAFTALTEMMLTKAVLLNKEVTVILNELIENIGTNPSPQEYEEPDDYGYRIKGAMDKALEKIRINALSDLEIKNPEC
;
A
#
# COMPACT_ATOMS: atom_id res chain seq x y z
N MET A 1 12.61 -64.36 30.13
CA MET A 1 13.86 -64.90 30.69
C MET A 1 13.53 -65.59 32.01
N LEU A 2 13.49 -66.93 32.06
CA LEU A 2 13.65 -67.60 33.35
C LEU A 2 15.05 -67.25 33.84
N THR A 3 15.15 -66.68 35.03
CA THR A 3 16.46 -66.32 35.60
C THR A 3 17.24 -67.60 35.91
N GLU A 4 18.57 -67.59 35.81
CA GLU A 4 19.44 -68.75 36.14
C GLU A 4 19.06 -69.38 37.49
N LYS A 5 18.63 -68.54 38.43
CA LYS A 5 18.16 -68.92 39.76
C LYS A 5 16.91 -69.81 39.74
N GLN A 6 15.93 -69.50 38.88
CA GLN A 6 14.72 -70.31 38.72
C GLN A 6 15.03 -71.65 38.03
N PHE A 7 15.98 -71.68 37.10
CA PHE A 7 16.42 -72.92 36.45
C PHE A 7 17.13 -73.85 37.45
N PHE A 8 17.97 -73.27 38.32
CA PHE A 8 18.70 -74.01 39.36
C PHE A 8 17.77 -74.60 40.43
N GLU A 9 16.75 -73.87 40.86
CA GLU A 9 15.75 -74.39 41.81
C GLU A 9 14.88 -75.50 41.21
N LEU A 10 14.54 -75.41 39.91
CA LEU A 10 13.79 -76.45 39.21
C LEU A 10 14.59 -77.76 39.07
N ILE A 11 15.89 -77.64 38.76
CA ILE A 11 16.82 -78.79 38.73
C ILE A 11 16.93 -79.43 40.11
N LYS A 12 17.04 -78.62 41.16
CA LYS A 12 17.14 -79.11 42.55
C LYS A 12 15.86 -79.83 43.00
N ALA A 13 14.69 -79.32 42.60
CA ALA A 13 13.40 -79.96 42.87
C ALA A 13 13.24 -81.32 42.15
N LEU A 14 13.73 -81.42 40.90
CA LEU A 14 13.77 -82.68 40.14
C LEU A 14 14.67 -83.73 40.80
N GLN A 15 15.82 -83.32 41.32
CA GLN A 15 16.75 -84.21 42.03
C GLN A 15 16.22 -84.72 43.38
N SER A 16 15.32 -84.00 44.04
CA SER A 16 14.72 -84.40 45.33
C SER A 16 13.50 -85.32 45.23
N SER A 17 13.12 -85.73 44.02
CA SER A 17 11.92 -86.55 43.77
C SER A 17 12.30 -87.98 43.33
N ASN A 18 11.43 -88.97 43.59
CA ASN A 18 11.66 -90.41 43.35
C ASN A 18 11.68 -90.82 41.85
N PHE A 19 12.20 -89.98 40.95
CA PHE A 19 12.34 -90.30 39.53
C PHE A 19 13.63 -91.08 39.25
N SER A 20 13.57 -92.01 38.29
CA SER A 20 14.75 -92.73 37.79
C SER A 20 15.68 -91.81 37.00
N THR A 21 16.97 -92.18 36.90
CA THR A 21 18.00 -91.40 36.20
C THR A 21 17.63 -91.08 34.75
N THR A 22 16.93 -91.99 34.07
CA THR A 22 16.40 -91.83 32.71
C THR A 22 15.26 -90.81 32.63
N GLU A 23 14.39 -90.74 33.64
CA GLU A 23 13.30 -89.75 33.71
C GLU A 23 13.84 -88.36 34.02
N ILE A 24 14.88 -88.24 34.85
CA ILE A 24 15.56 -86.98 35.14
C ILE A 24 16.25 -86.42 33.88
N LEU A 25 16.93 -87.27 33.10
CA LEU A 25 17.53 -86.86 31.82
C LEU A 25 16.47 -86.44 30.79
N GLY A 26 15.35 -87.16 30.71
CA GLY A 26 14.23 -86.80 29.85
C GLY A 26 13.59 -85.46 30.23
N LEU A 27 13.36 -85.22 31.52
CA LEU A 27 12.78 -83.98 32.04
C LEU A 27 13.72 -82.78 31.85
N SER A 28 15.02 -82.94 32.09
CA SER A 28 16.00 -81.87 31.89
C SER A 28 16.16 -81.50 30.40
N PHE A 29 16.13 -82.50 29.50
CA PHE A 29 16.11 -82.24 28.05
C PHE A 29 14.81 -81.54 27.61
N ALA A 30 13.66 -81.96 28.13
CA ALA A 30 12.37 -81.32 27.87
C ALA A 30 12.35 -79.85 28.32
N ILE A 31 12.95 -79.53 29.47
CA ILE A 31 13.06 -78.14 29.97
C ILE A 31 13.90 -77.27 29.03
N ILE A 32 15.01 -77.80 28.49
CA ILE A 32 15.85 -77.07 27.53
C ILE A 32 15.08 -76.78 26.25
N ILE A 33 14.35 -77.77 25.72
CA ILE A 33 13.50 -77.60 24.53
C ILE A 33 12.42 -76.54 24.78
N VAL A 34 11.72 -76.61 25.92
CA VAL A 34 10.69 -75.62 26.28
C VAL A 34 11.30 -74.22 26.40
N ALA A 35 12.47 -74.08 27.02
CA ALA A 35 13.15 -72.78 27.14
C ALA A 35 13.54 -72.19 25.78
N LEU A 36 14.03 -73.01 24.85
CA LEU A 36 14.35 -72.59 23.47
C LEU A 36 13.09 -72.17 22.70
N ILE A 37 12.01 -72.94 22.80
CA ILE A 37 10.72 -72.61 22.17
C ILE A 37 10.17 -71.29 22.72
N VAL A 38 10.17 -71.12 24.05
CA VAL A 38 9.70 -69.88 24.68
C VAL A 38 10.55 -68.68 24.26
N ASN A 39 11.87 -68.80 24.21
CA ASN A 39 12.74 -67.71 23.77
C ASN A 39 12.54 -67.37 22.28
N PHE A 40 12.35 -68.37 21.41
CA PHE A 40 12.05 -68.16 20.00
C PHE A 40 10.71 -67.43 19.82
N ILE A 41 9.66 -67.87 20.54
CA ILE A 41 8.33 -67.23 20.50
C ILE A 41 8.42 -65.79 21.00
N VAL A 42 9.11 -65.54 22.12
CA VAL A 42 9.28 -64.18 22.67
C VAL A 42 10.06 -63.30 21.69
N SER A 43 11.14 -63.79 21.09
CA SER A 43 11.91 -63.06 20.08
C SER A 43 11.04 -62.73 18.86
N PHE A 44 10.31 -63.72 18.35
CA PHE A 44 9.44 -63.55 17.18
C PHE A 44 8.31 -62.53 17.44
N ILE A 45 7.65 -62.60 18.61
CA ILE A 45 6.59 -61.66 18.99
C ILE A 45 7.18 -60.26 19.16
N THR A 46 8.31 -60.11 19.87
CA THR A 46 8.92 -58.80 20.09
C THR A 46 9.42 -58.15 18.80
N GLU A 47 9.98 -58.94 17.88
CA GLU A 47 10.44 -58.45 16.58
C GLU A 47 9.26 -58.05 15.67
N LYS A 48 8.19 -58.86 15.63
CA LYS A 48 6.95 -58.47 14.94
C LYS A 48 6.30 -57.24 15.56
N ALA A 49 6.30 -57.11 16.89
CA ALA A 49 5.78 -55.93 17.58
C ALA A 49 6.61 -54.69 17.25
N LYS A 50 7.95 -54.79 17.21
CA LYS A 50 8.84 -53.71 16.77
C LYS A 50 8.59 -53.32 15.32
N ILE A 51 8.49 -54.27 14.40
CA ILE A 51 8.19 -54.00 12.99
C ILE A 51 6.82 -53.33 12.85
N SER A 52 5.81 -53.81 13.57
CA SER A 52 4.47 -53.23 13.56
C SER A 52 4.44 -51.80 14.11
N ALA A 53 5.11 -51.55 15.24
CA ALA A 53 5.23 -50.20 15.81
C ALA A 53 6.00 -49.25 14.88
N THR A 54 7.08 -49.73 14.26
CA THR A 54 7.86 -48.99 13.27
C THR A 54 7.02 -48.63 12.05
N ASN A 55 6.28 -49.58 11.48
CA ASN A 55 5.38 -49.31 10.34
C ASN A 55 4.25 -48.33 10.70
N ALA A 56 3.66 -48.47 11.89
CA ALA A 56 2.66 -47.52 12.38
C ALA A 56 3.24 -46.11 12.52
N ASN A 57 4.45 -45.98 13.08
CA ASN A 57 5.15 -44.71 13.17
C ASN A 57 5.47 -44.12 11.80
N TYR A 58 5.92 -44.93 10.84
CA TYR A 58 6.15 -44.46 9.46
C TYR A 58 4.87 -43.93 8.81
N GLU A 59 3.74 -44.62 8.96
CA GLU A 59 2.46 -44.16 8.42
C GLU A 59 1.97 -42.88 9.09
N ILE A 60 2.17 -42.73 10.41
CA ILE A 60 1.90 -41.47 11.13
C ILE A 60 2.79 -40.35 10.58
N LEU A 61 4.10 -40.59 10.45
CA LEU A 61 5.06 -39.61 9.95
C LEU A 61 4.74 -39.18 8.52
N ARG A 62 4.37 -40.13 7.66
CA ARG A 62 3.94 -39.87 6.28
C ARG A 62 2.67 -39.02 6.24
N LYS A 63 1.68 -39.32 7.08
CA LYS A 63 0.44 -38.52 7.19
C LYS A 63 0.74 -37.11 7.67
N GLN A 64 1.60 -36.95 8.69
CA GLN A 64 2.02 -35.64 9.19
C GLN A 64 2.76 -34.84 8.11
N LEU A 65 3.66 -35.47 7.35
CA LEU A 65 4.37 -34.81 6.26
C LEU A 65 3.42 -34.37 5.15
N ALA A 66 2.45 -35.22 4.78
CA ALA A 66 1.43 -34.88 3.79
C ALA A 66 0.55 -33.71 4.26
N LEU A 67 0.09 -33.74 5.51
CA LEU A 67 -0.68 -32.65 6.12
C LEU A 67 0.12 -31.35 6.12
N ASN A 68 1.36 -31.36 6.62
CA ASN A 68 2.23 -30.18 6.64
C ASN A 68 2.48 -29.63 5.23
N THR A 69 2.73 -30.49 4.25
CA THR A 69 2.93 -30.07 2.86
C THR A 69 1.70 -29.39 2.28
N THR A 70 0.51 -29.97 2.50
CA THR A 70 -0.75 -29.37 2.05
C THR A 70 -0.99 -28.03 2.75
N THR A 71 -0.83 -27.96 4.07
CA THR A 71 -0.99 -26.72 4.84
C THR A 71 -0.04 -25.62 4.37
N ILE A 72 1.24 -25.94 4.13
CA ILE A 72 2.21 -24.96 3.62
C ILE A 72 1.80 -24.46 2.23
N LYS A 73 1.37 -25.35 1.33
CA LYS A 73 0.90 -24.95 -0.01
C LYS A 73 -0.34 -24.07 0.04
N ASP A 74 -1.27 -24.36 0.94
CA ASP A 74 -2.47 -23.54 1.12
C ASP A 74 -2.12 -22.16 1.67
N ILE A 75 -1.19 -22.07 2.62
CA ILE A 75 -0.64 -20.81 3.14
C ILE A 75 0.05 -20.03 2.01
N GLU A 76 0.94 -20.67 1.25
CA GLU A 76 1.65 -20.07 0.13
C GLU A 76 0.69 -19.51 -0.92
N LYS A 77 -0.35 -20.28 -1.28
CA LYS A 77 -1.38 -19.84 -2.22
C LYS A 77 -2.14 -18.63 -1.69
N LYS A 78 -2.48 -18.62 -0.40
CA LYS A 78 -3.16 -17.49 0.25
C LYS A 78 -2.27 -16.25 0.25
N ILE A 79 -1.02 -16.36 0.69
CA ILE A 79 -0.04 -15.25 0.69
C ILE A 79 0.15 -14.72 -0.74
N THR A 80 0.31 -15.60 -1.73
CA THR A 80 0.46 -15.21 -3.13
C THR A 80 -0.76 -14.45 -3.64
N SER A 81 -1.97 -14.92 -3.31
CA SER A 81 -3.21 -14.24 -3.67
C SER A 81 -3.33 -12.87 -3.00
N GLU A 82 -3.03 -12.76 -1.71
CA GLU A 82 -3.09 -11.50 -0.97
C GLU A 82 -2.05 -10.49 -1.48
N LEU A 83 -0.84 -10.96 -1.77
CA LEU A 83 0.21 -10.15 -2.38
C LEU A 83 -0.22 -9.63 -3.75
N TRP A 84 -0.77 -10.49 -4.60
CA TRP A 84 -1.26 -10.10 -5.92
C TRP A 84 -2.38 -9.08 -5.83
N ILE A 85 -3.37 -9.27 -4.94
CA ILE A 85 -4.45 -8.30 -4.70
C ILE A 85 -3.86 -6.96 -4.23
N SER A 86 -2.90 -6.99 -3.31
CA SER A 86 -2.23 -5.78 -2.80
C SER A 86 -1.51 -5.03 -3.90
N GLN A 87 -0.79 -5.73 -4.79
CA GLN A 87 -0.15 -5.14 -5.97
C GLN A 87 -1.16 -4.50 -6.92
N GLN A 88 -2.31 -5.15 -7.17
CA GLN A 88 -3.37 -4.59 -8.02
C GLN A 88 -3.99 -3.33 -7.40
N ILE A 89 -4.25 -3.33 -6.08
CA ILE A 89 -4.76 -2.16 -5.37
C ILE A 89 -3.75 -1.01 -5.45
N TRP A 90 -2.47 -1.30 -5.19
CA TRP A 90 -1.39 -0.33 -5.27
C TRP A 90 -1.31 0.30 -6.66
N GLN A 91 -1.31 -0.51 -7.73
CA GLN A 91 -1.28 -0.01 -9.10
C GLN A 91 -2.49 0.89 -9.40
N LYS A 92 -3.70 0.49 -8.97
CA LYS A 92 -4.89 1.31 -9.19
C LYS A 92 -4.84 2.63 -8.44
N LYS A 93 -4.29 2.67 -7.22
CA LYS A 93 -4.05 3.92 -6.50
C LYS A 93 -3.03 4.79 -7.23
N TYR A 94 -1.93 4.20 -7.70
CA TYR A 94 -0.90 4.92 -8.44
C TYR A 94 -1.47 5.57 -9.71
N ASP A 95 -2.19 4.80 -10.54
CA ASP A 95 -2.88 5.30 -11.74
C ASP A 95 -3.85 6.44 -11.41
N MET A 96 -4.58 6.33 -10.28
CA MET A 96 -5.48 7.37 -9.80
C MET A 96 -4.73 8.66 -9.42
N TYR A 97 -3.60 8.56 -8.72
CA TYR A 97 -2.79 9.74 -8.39
C TYR A 97 -2.20 10.40 -9.64
N GLU A 98 -1.70 9.63 -10.62
CA GLU A 98 -1.25 10.18 -11.91
C GLU A 98 -2.37 10.95 -12.63
N TYR A 99 -3.59 10.39 -12.61
CA TYR A 99 -4.76 11.05 -13.17
C TYR A 99 -5.08 12.36 -12.43
N ILE A 100 -5.08 12.35 -11.09
CA ILE A 100 -5.28 13.55 -10.26
C ILE A 100 -4.25 14.62 -10.65
N TYR A 101 -2.96 14.29 -10.69
CA TYR A 101 -1.91 15.24 -11.04
C TYR A 101 -2.06 15.81 -12.44
N THR A 102 -2.53 15.02 -13.41
CA THR A 102 -2.81 15.49 -14.76
C THR A 102 -3.89 16.57 -14.76
N GLN A 103 -4.95 16.40 -13.98
CA GLN A 103 -6.00 17.41 -13.84
C GLN A 103 -5.50 18.63 -13.06
N LEU A 104 -4.80 18.43 -11.94
CA LEU A 104 -4.20 19.51 -11.15
C LEU A 104 -3.22 20.36 -11.97
N LEU A 105 -2.44 19.76 -12.87
CA LEU A 105 -1.56 20.50 -13.77
C LEU A 105 -2.35 21.38 -14.75
N SER A 106 -3.51 20.91 -15.22
CA SER A 106 -4.37 21.69 -16.10
C SER A 106 -4.97 22.88 -15.37
N ILE A 107 -5.40 22.68 -14.11
CA ILE A 107 -5.87 23.74 -13.22
C ILE A 107 -4.73 24.73 -12.93
N LYS A 108 -3.52 24.24 -12.62
CA LYS A 108 -2.35 25.10 -12.35
C LYS A 108 -2.00 25.99 -13.54
N LYS A 109 -1.99 25.44 -14.76
CA LYS A 109 -1.74 26.23 -15.98
C LYS A 109 -2.76 27.34 -16.17
N TRP A 110 -4.02 27.08 -15.84
CA TRP A 110 -5.05 28.11 -15.84
C TRP A 110 -4.79 29.14 -14.73
N ALA A 111 -4.54 28.70 -13.49
CA ALA A 111 -4.28 29.58 -12.35
C ALA A 111 -3.08 30.51 -12.57
N ASP A 112 -1.98 29.98 -13.10
CA ASP A 112 -0.79 30.77 -13.42
C ASP A 112 -1.10 31.79 -14.53
N ASN A 113 -1.88 31.42 -15.55
CA ASN A 113 -2.32 32.34 -16.61
C ASN A 113 -3.29 33.41 -16.08
N GLU A 114 -4.25 33.04 -15.24
CA GLU A 114 -5.19 33.98 -14.62
C GLU A 114 -4.45 35.01 -13.78
N PHE A 115 -3.42 34.59 -13.03
CA PHE A 115 -2.54 35.48 -12.30
C PHE A 115 -1.81 36.47 -13.24
N GLU A 116 -1.31 36.01 -14.40
CA GLU A 116 -0.73 36.91 -15.42
C GLU A 116 -1.75 37.92 -15.96
N ILE A 117 -3.01 37.51 -16.19
CA ILE A 117 -4.08 38.40 -16.63
C ILE A 117 -4.40 39.46 -15.58
N ILE A 118 -4.47 39.07 -14.31
CA ILE A 118 -4.66 39.99 -13.17
C ILE A 118 -3.54 41.03 -13.12
N GLU A 119 -2.29 40.59 -13.24
CA GLU A 119 -1.13 41.50 -13.24
C GLU A 119 -1.20 42.52 -14.38
N ILE A 120 -1.63 42.11 -15.59
CA ILE A 120 -1.87 43.03 -16.71
C ILE A 120 -2.94 44.06 -16.35
N HIS A 121 -4.05 43.63 -15.73
CA HIS A 121 -5.11 44.55 -15.28
C HIS A 121 -4.64 45.52 -14.20
N MET A 122 -3.79 45.07 -13.29
CA MET A 122 -3.32 45.84 -12.13
C MET A 122 -2.14 46.77 -12.47
N MET A 123 -1.41 46.53 -13.55
CA MET A 123 -0.22 47.30 -13.93
C MET A 123 -0.44 48.82 -13.91
N PRO A 124 -1.51 49.41 -14.50
CA PRO A 124 -1.71 50.86 -14.43
C PRO A 124 -1.94 51.36 -13.00
N THR A 125 -2.64 50.57 -12.17
CA THR A 125 -2.88 50.89 -10.76
C THR A 125 -1.59 50.87 -9.97
N TYR A 126 -0.71 49.89 -10.19
CA TYR A 126 0.60 49.82 -9.54
C TYR A 126 1.48 51.03 -9.90
N VAL A 127 1.50 51.42 -11.18
CA VAL A 127 2.23 52.62 -11.63
C VAL A 127 1.62 53.86 -10.98
N ALA A 128 0.30 54.03 -10.99
CA ALA A 128 -0.39 55.17 -10.38
C ALA A 128 -0.13 55.26 -8.86
N ASN A 129 -0.10 54.14 -8.15
CA ASN A 129 0.16 54.08 -6.70
C ASN A 129 1.61 54.44 -6.34
N SER A 130 2.53 54.47 -7.31
CA SER A 130 3.92 54.88 -7.09
C SER A 130 4.14 56.40 -7.09
N TYR A 131 3.06 57.19 -7.28
CA TYR A 131 3.10 58.66 -7.27
C TYR A 131 3.77 59.21 -6.02
N GLN A 132 4.61 60.23 -6.19
CA GLN A 132 5.26 60.94 -5.09
C GLN A 132 4.82 62.40 -5.09
N GLY A 133 4.26 62.85 -3.96
CA GLY A 133 3.78 64.24 -3.81
C GLY A 133 4.87 65.31 -3.81
N TYR A 134 6.14 64.93 -3.95
CA TYR A 134 7.29 65.85 -4.04
C TYR A 134 7.87 65.97 -5.45
N PHE A 135 7.18 65.46 -6.48
CA PHE A 135 7.58 65.66 -7.87
C PHE A 135 7.56 67.14 -8.25
N ASN A 136 8.56 67.56 -9.03
CA ASN A 136 8.51 68.83 -9.74
C ASN A 136 7.57 68.72 -10.96
N GLN A 137 7.25 69.84 -11.60
CA GLN A 137 6.28 69.89 -12.71
C GLN A 137 6.66 69.01 -13.91
N GLU A 138 7.95 68.87 -14.21
CA GLU A 138 8.43 68.03 -15.31
C GLU A 138 8.31 66.54 -14.97
N GLN A 139 8.68 66.17 -13.74
CA GLN A 139 8.55 64.81 -13.21
C GLN A 139 7.08 64.38 -13.11
N GLU A 140 6.20 65.28 -12.66
CA GLU A 140 4.77 65.00 -12.58
C GLU A 140 4.17 64.75 -13.97
N LYS A 141 4.57 65.53 -14.98
CA LYS A 141 4.15 65.29 -16.37
C LYS A 141 4.63 63.92 -16.87
N GLN A 142 5.92 63.61 -16.68
CA GLN A 142 6.49 62.32 -17.09
C GLN A 142 5.78 61.15 -16.41
N PHE A 143 5.49 61.26 -15.11
CA PHE A 143 4.76 60.23 -14.37
C PHE A 143 3.37 59.97 -14.95
N TRP A 144 2.59 61.02 -15.25
CA TRP A 144 1.26 60.83 -15.83
C TRP A 144 1.31 60.30 -17.27
N ASP A 145 2.36 60.65 -18.04
CA ASP A 145 2.62 60.03 -19.35
C ASP A 145 2.92 58.52 -19.18
N GLU A 146 3.66 58.09 -18.14
CA GLU A 146 3.92 56.68 -17.83
C GLU A 146 2.65 55.92 -17.41
N VAL A 147 1.80 56.52 -16.57
CA VAL A 147 0.50 55.94 -16.19
C VAL A 147 -0.39 55.74 -17.42
N GLN A 148 -0.43 56.73 -18.31
CA GLN A 148 -1.19 56.64 -19.55
C GLN A 148 -0.63 55.55 -20.48
N GLN A 149 0.69 55.44 -20.61
CA GLN A 149 1.34 54.36 -21.37
C GLN A 149 0.98 52.99 -20.79
N ALA A 150 0.95 52.83 -19.47
CA ALA A 150 0.56 51.57 -18.83
C ALA A 150 -0.91 51.19 -19.15
N HIS A 151 -1.82 52.16 -19.24
CA HIS A 151 -3.20 51.91 -19.70
C HIS A 151 -3.24 51.45 -21.17
N GLU A 152 -2.46 52.08 -22.05
CA GLU A 152 -2.38 51.70 -23.46
C GLU A 152 -1.78 50.30 -23.66
N ASP A 153 -0.72 49.99 -22.91
CA ASP A 153 -0.07 48.68 -22.94
C ASP A 153 -1.01 47.58 -22.44
N ARG A 154 -1.76 47.83 -21.36
CA ARG A 154 -2.83 46.94 -20.88
C ARG A 154 -3.86 46.70 -21.97
N ASP A 155 -4.39 47.77 -22.56
CA ASP A 155 -5.45 47.65 -23.56
C ASP A 155 -4.96 46.92 -24.82
N LYS A 156 -3.71 47.14 -25.22
CA LYS A 156 -3.07 46.39 -26.31
C LYS A 156 -2.92 44.91 -25.96
N ALA A 157 -2.43 44.58 -24.76
CA ALA A 157 -2.25 43.20 -24.32
C ALA A 157 -3.58 42.45 -24.24
N LEU A 158 -4.62 43.05 -23.65
CA LEU A 158 -5.94 42.43 -23.51
C LEU A 158 -6.70 42.32 -24.85
N ASN A 159 -6.35 43.14 -25.84
CA ASN A 159 -6.91 43.06 -27.19
C ASN A 159 -6.17 42.09 -28.11
N ASP A 160 -5.04 41.52 -27.67
CA ASP A 160 -4.31 40.51 -28.42
C ASP A 160 -5.15 39.23 -28.59
N GLU A 161 -5.33 38.79 -29.84
CA GLU A 161 -6.21 37.66 -30.17
C GLU A 161 -5.62 36.31 -29.70
N ASP A 162 -4.30 36.17 -29.68
CA ASP A 162 -3.64 34.96 -29.20
C ASP A 162 -3.82 34.81 -27.68
N LEU A 163 -3.71 35.92 -26.93
CA LEU A 163 -3.98 35.94 -25.50
C LEU A 163 -5.44 35.57 -25.20
N LYS A 164 -6.40 36.16 -25.91
CA LYS A 164 -7.84 35.84 -25.75
C LYS A 164 -8.12 34.37 -26.03
N LEU A 165 -7.55 33.83 -27.10
CA LEU A 165 -7.71 32.43 -27.48
C LEU A 165 -7.12 31.51 -26.40
N LYS A 166 -5.88 31.77 -25.96
CA LYS A 166 -5.21 31.03 -24.88
C LYS A 166 -6.05 31.05 -23.60
N ASN A 167 -6.59 32.21 -23.21
CA ASN A 167 -7.38 32.33 -21.99
C ASN A 167 -8.67 31.49 -22.08
N LYS A 168 -9.38 31.57 -23.21
CA LYS A 168 -10.58 30.77 -23.45
C LYS A 168 -10.29 29.25 -23.42
N GLU A 169 -9.19 28.82 -24.03
CA GLU A 169 -8.78 27.42 -24.02
C GLU A 169 -8.46 26.93 -22.60
N LEU A 170 -7.73 27.73 -21.81
CA LEU A 170 -7.39 27.38 -20.43
C LEU A 170 -8.64 27.36 -19.54
N GLN A 171 -9.57 28.29 -19.73
CA GLN A 171 -10.86 28.29 -19.02
C GLN A 171 -11.67 27.02 -19.33
N GLN A 172 -11.68 26.56 -20.58
CA GLN A 172 -12.33 25.31 -20.95
C GLN A 172 -11.64 24.10 -20.30
N LYS A 173 -10.30 24.07 -20.31
CA LYS A 173 -9.52 23.01 -19.66
C LYS A 173 -9.72 22.97 -18.14
N LEU A 174 -9.88 24.13 -17.49
CA LEU A 174 -10.22 24.23 -16.07
C LEU A 174 -11.54 23.51 -15.76
N SER A 175 -12.60 23.85 -16.50
CA SER A 175 -13.93 23.27 -16.30
C SER A 175 -13.93 21.76 -16.53
N LEU A 176 -13.24 21.29 -17.57
CA LEU A 176 -13.06 19.86 -17.82
C LEU A 176 -12.27 19.16 -16.70
N ALA A 177 -11.20 19.77 -16.21
CA ALA A 177 -10.38 19.22 -15.14
C ALA A 177 -11.15 19.08 -13.82
N PHE A 178 -11.93 20.10 -13.43
CA PHE A 178 -12.76 19.99 -12.23
C PHE A 178 -13.89 18.97 -12.37
N THR A 179 -14.49 18.87 -13.55
CA THR A 179 -15.50 17.83 -13.84
C THR A 179 -14.88 16.43 -13.70
N ALA A 180 -13.72 16.22 -14.34
CA ALA A 180 -12.94 14.98 -14.26
C ALA A 180 -12.57 14.60 -12.82
N LEU A 181 -12.10 15.56 -12.01
CA LEU A 181 -11.80 15.33 -10.59
C LEU A 181 -13.04 14.95 -9.80
N THR A 182 -14.17 15.61 -10.05
CA THR A 182 -15.45 15.30 -9.40
C THR A 182 -15.93 13.90 -9.73
N GLU A 183 -15.90 13.52 -11.01
CA GLU A 183 -16.26 12.17 -11.47
C GLU A 183 -15.32 11.11 -10.87
N MET A 184 -14.03 11.38 -10.78
CA MET A 184 -13.08 10.47 -10.16
C MET A 184 -13.35 10.29 -8.65
N MET A 185 -13.61 11.38 -7.92
CA MET A 185 -13.96 11.31 -6.50
C MET A 185 -15.20 10.46 -6.25
N LEU A 186 -16.20 10.54 -7.13
CA LEU A 186 -17.42 9.72 -7.04
C LEU A 186 -17.18 8.26 -7.43
N THR A 187 -16.56 8.02 -8.58
CA THR A 187 -16.42 6.67 -9.16
C THR A 187 -15.33 5.83 -8.49
N LYS A 188 -14.36 6.48 -7.84
CA LYS A 188 -13.22 5.82 -7.19
C LYS A 188 -13.20 5.99 -5.67
N ALA A 189 -14.32 6.45 -5.07
CA ALA A 189 -14.45 6.70 -3.63
C ALA A 189 -14.00 5.53 -2.72
N VAL A 190 -14.13 4.28 -3.18
CA VAL A 190 -13.72 3.08 -2.43
C VAL A 190 -12.20 2.97 -2.28
N LEU A 191 -11.45 3.42 -3.29
CA LEU A 191 -9.98 3.31 -3.32
C LEU A 191 -9.29 4.64 -3.01
N LEU A 192 -9.95 5.76 -3.28
CA LEU A 192 -9.40 7.09 -3.10
C LEU A 192 -9.24 7.40 -1.60
N ASN A 193 -8.09 7.94 -1.24
CA ASN A 193 -7.87 8.43 0.11
C ASN A 193 -8.87 9.55 0.44
N LYS A 194 -9.56 9.42 1.58
CA LYS A 194 -10.59 10.38 2.03
C LYS A 194 -10.04 11.80 2.19
N GLU A 195 -8.81 11.95 2.66
CA GLU A 195 -8.16 13.26 2.80
C GLU A 195 -7.94 13.90 1.43
N VAL A 196 -7.61 13.10 0.41
CA VAL A 196 -7.49 13.60 -0.97
C VAL A 196 -8.83 14.11 -1.49
N THR A 197 -9.94 13.43 -1.18
CA THR A 197 -11.28 13.93 -1.49
C THR A 197 -11.57 15.27 -0.82
N VAL A 198 -11.22 15.41 0.47
CA VAL A 198 -11.39 16.69 1.20
C VAL A 198 -10.57 17.80 0.54
N ILE A 199 -9.30 17.55 0.22
CA ILE A 199 -8.41 18.54 -0.41
C ILE A 199 -8.94 18.97 -1.79
N LEU A 200 -9.44 18.03 -2.59
CA LEU A 200 -10.00 18.32 -3.90
C LEU A 200 -11.31 19.13 -3.80
N ASN A 201 -12.16 18.84 -2.80
CA ASN A 201 -13.34 19.65 -2.53
C ASN A 201 -12.97 21.06 -2.06
N GLU A 202 -11.99 21.21 -1.16
CA GLU A 202 -11.46 22.52 -0.78
C GLU A 202 -10.97 23.30 -2.01
N LEU A 203 -10.27 22.64 -2.94
CA LEU A 203 -9.80 23.28 -4.17
C LEU A 203 -10.96 23.73 -5.07
N ILE A 204 -12.00 22.90 -5.22
CA ILE A 204 -13.21 23.21 -5.98
C ILE A 204 -13.96 24.39 -5.34
N GLU A 205 -14.08 24.44 -4.01
CA GLU A 205 -14.73 25.55 -3.31
C GLU A 205 -13.95 26.86 -3.45
N ASN A 206 -12.62 26.78 -3.43
CA ASN A 206 -11.78 27.98 -3.53
C ASN A 206 -11.64 28.51 -4.96
N ILE A 207 -11.70 27.67 -5.99
CA ILE A 207 -11.55 28.14 -7.38
C ILE A 207 -12.88 28.05 -8.13
N GLY A 208 -13.52 26.89 -8.10
CA GLY A 208 -14.77 26.62 -8.81
C GLY A 208 -14.60 26.43 -10.31
N THR A 209 -15.70 26.09 -10.99
CA THR A 209 -15.75 25.93 -12.46
C THR A 209 -16.01 27.25 -13.18
N ASN A 210 -16.49 28.26 -12.45
CA ASN A 210 -16.67 29.63 -12.91
C ASN A 210 -16.01 30.59 -11.91
N PRO A 211 -14.67 30.59 -11.86
CA PRO A 211 -13.90 31.40 -10.92
C PRO A 211 -14.20 32.88 -11.13
N SER A 212 -14.37 33.59 -10.03
CA SER A 212 -14.54 35.04 -10.00
C SER A 212 -14.06 35.59 -8.66
N PRO A 213 -13.64 36.88 -8.61
CA PRO A 213 -13.36 37.56 -7.36
C PRO A 213 -14.59 37.56 -6.45
N GLN A 214 -14.37 37.48 -5.14
CA GLN A 214 -15.45 37.71 -4.17
C GLN A 214 -15.85 39.20 -4.14
N GLU A 215 -17.03 39.53 -3.62
CA GLU A 215 -17.56 40.91 -3.62
C GLU A 215 -16.62 41.96 -3.01
N TYR A 216 -15.76 41.56 -2.07
CA TYR A 216 -14.83 42.44 -1.34
C TYR A 216 -13.36 42.14 -1.67
N GLU A 217 -13.08 41.29 -2.65
CA GLU A 217 -11.74 40.82 -2.96
C GLU A 217 -11.09 41.73 -4.01
N GLU A 218 -9.92 42.29 -3.68
CA GLU A 218 -9.11 43.03 -4.65
C GLU A 218 -8.56 42.05 -5.72
N PRO A 219 -8.30 42.52 -6.95
CA PRO A 219 -7.89 41.61 -8.03
C PRO A 219 -6.60 40.82 -7.73
N ASP A 220 -5.63 41.44 -7.05
CA ASP A 220 -4.39 40.80 -6.61
C ASP A 220 -4.64 39.76 -5.51
N ASP A 221 -5.49 40.08 -4.52
CA ASP A 221 -5.94 39.13 -3.49
C ASP A 221 -6.61 37.89 -4.12
N TYR A 222 -7.44 38.08 -5.14
CA TYR A 222 -8.04 37.00 -5.92
C TYR A 222 -6.98 36.11 -6.59
N GLY A 223 -5.98 36.73 -7.21
CA GLY A 223 -4.84 36.02 -7.80
C GLY A 223 -4.05 35.20 -6.76
N TYR A 224 -3.76 35.79 -5.60
CA TYR A 224 -3.07 35.11 -4.50
C TYR A 224 -3.89 33.96 -3.92
N ARG A 225 -5.21 34.12 -3.77
CA ARG A 225 -6.10 33.06 -3.28
C ARG A 225 -6.08 31.84 -4.20
N ILE A 226 -6.23 32.04 -5.52
CA ILE A 226 -6.21 30.95 -6.49
C ILE A 226 -4.87 30.22 -6.46
N LYS A 227 -3.76 30.97 -6.54
CA LYS A 227 -2.41 30.41 -6.56
C LYS A 227 -2.11 29.65 -5.27
N GLY A 228 -2.45 30.24 -4.12
CA GLY A 228 -2.30 29.63 -2.82
C GLY A 228 -3.12 28.37 -2.64
N ALA A 229 -4.38 28.35 -3.11
CA ALA A 229 -5.23 27.17 -3.10
C ALA A 229 -4.62 26.03 -3.94
N MET A 230 -4.12 26.34 -5.15
CA MET A 230 -3.50 25.38 -6.05
C MET A 230 -2.21 24.79 -5.47
N ASP A 231 -1.29 25.63 -4.99
CA ASP A 231 0.00 25.19 -4.45
C ASP A 231 -0.20 24.37 -3.16
N LYS A 232 -1.14 24.78 -2.29
CA LYS A 232 -1.52 24.02 -1.10
C LYS A 232 -2.14 22.66 -1.45
N ALA A 233 -2.99 22.60 -2.47
CA ALA A 233 -3.60 21.34 -2.91
C ALA A 233 -2.55 20.38 -3.46
N LEU A 234 -1.62 20.86 -4.31
CA LEU A 234 -0.52 20.05 -4.83
C LEU A 234 0.33 19.46 -3.71
N GLU A 235 0.71 20.29 -2.74
CA GLU A 235 1.57 19.85 -1.65
C GLU A 235 0.88 18.81 -0.76
N LYS A 236 -0.36 19.09 -0.34
CA LYS A 236 -1.11 18.16 0.50
C LYS A 236 -1.38 16.84 -0.23
N ILE A 237 -1.70 16.88 -1.52
CA ILE A 237 -1.95 15.66 -2.32
C ILE A 237 -0.66 14.86 -2.49
N ARG A 238 0.50 15.53 -2.64
CA ARG A 238 1.82 14.87 -2.68
C ARG A 238 2.12 14.10 -1.41
N ILE A 239 1.94 14.73 -0.25
CA ILE A 239 2.16 14.09 1.05
C ILE A 239 1.23 12.88 1.21
N ASN A 240 -0.06 13.04 0.88
CA ASN A 240 -1.03 11.95 0.97
C ASN A 240 -0.73 10.81 0.00
N ALA A 241 -0.32 11.11 -1.24
CA ALA A 241 0.03 10.10 -2.23
C ALA A 241 1.24 9.27 -1.80
N LEU A 242 2.30 9.92 -1.30
CA LEU A 242 3.49 9.23 -0.79
C LEU A 242 3.14 8.30 0.38
N SER A 243 2.32 8.78 1.31
CA SER A 243 1.87 7.97 2.45
C SER A 243 0.96 6.82 2.03
N ASP A 244 -0.01 7.05 1.15
CA ASP A 244 -1.01 6.06 0.74
C ASP A 244 -0.44 4.97 -0.19
N LEU A 245 0.64 5.29 -0.91
CA LEU A 245 1.40 4.36 -1.75
C LEU A 245 2.60 3.75 -1.04
N GLU A 246 2.85 4.09 0.23
CA GLU A 246 4.00 3.64 1.02
C GLU A 246 5.36 3.87 0.32
N ILE A 247 5.45 4.95 -0.47
CA ILE A 247 6.68 5.32 -1.17
C ILE A 247 7.59 6.00 -0.14
N LYS A 248 8.79 5.45 0.06
CA LYS A 248 9.79 6.06 0.93
C LYS A 248 10.17 7.43 0.39
N ASN A 249 9.96 8.46 1.21
CA ASN A 249 10.40 9.81 0.88
C ASN A 249 11.94 9.87 0.97
N PRO A 250 12.67 10.19 -0.11
CA PRO A 250 14.14 10.26 -0.05
C PRO A 250 14.67 11.39 0.86
N GLU A 251 13.80 12.29 1.32
CA GLU A 251 14.11 13.38 2.25
C GLU A 251 13.84 13.04 3.74
N CYS A 252 13.52 11.77 4.07
CA CYS A 252 13.42 11.25 5.44
C CYS A 252 14.32 10.02 5.66
#